data_AF-A0A117MFR0-F1
#
_entry.id   AF-A0A117MFR0-F1
#
_cell.length_a   1.000
_cell.length_b   1.000
_cell.length_c   1.000
_cell.angle_alpha   90.00
_cell.angle_beta   90.00
_cell.angle_gamma   90.00
#
_symmetry.space_group_name_H-M   'P 1'
#
loop_
_entity.id
_entity.type
_entity.pdbx_description
1 polymer ?
#
loop_
_entity_poly.entity_id
_entity_poly.type
_entity_poly.pdbx_seq_one_letter_code
_entity_poly.pdbx_strand_id
1 'polypeptide(L)' 'ECPPQERPGCVEVGKHGLIVSGCGTGGLLLPQVPTEYGWTSSEFLDQTCVKAGLSPGCWRRDDVAVKTFEGQIFEEKAV' A
#
# COMPACT_ATOMS: atom_id res chain seq x y z
N GLU A 1 -7.78 -10.15 9.35
CA GLU A 1 -6.48 -10.18 8.65
C GLU A 1 -6.63 -10.96 7.36
N CYS A 2 -6.07 -10.45 6.27
CA CYS A 2 -6.13 -11.08 4.96
C CYS A 2 -4.87 -11.95 4.78
N PRO A 3 -4.99 -13.24 4.41
CA PRO A 3 -3.83 -14.11 4.25
C PRO A 3 -2.93 -13.56 3.14
N PRO A 4 -1.59 -13.78 3.19
CA PRO A 4 -0.66 -13.11 2.29
C PRO A 4 -1.00 -13.23 0.80
N GLN A 5 -1.55 -14.35 0.36
CA GLN A 5 -1.90 -14.61 -1.03
C GLN A 5 -3.15 -13.84 -1.50
N GLU A 6 -4.05 -13.48 -0.58
CA GLU A 6 -5.32 -12.79 -0.88
C GLU A 6 -5.24 -11.28 -0.63
N ARG A 7 -4.11 -10.77 -0.11
CA ARG A 7 -3.90 -9.33 0.17
C ARG A 7 -4.30 -8.40 -0.98
N PRO A 8 -4.04 -8.70 -2.27
CA PRO A 8 -4.49 -7.84 -3.37
C PRO A 8 -6.02 -7.69 -3.46
N GLY A 9 -6.79 -8.69 -3.04
CA GLY A 9 -8.26 -8.63 -2.99
C GLY A 9 -8.79 -7.84 -1.79
N CYS A 10 -7.97 -7.61 -0.77
CA CYS A 10 -8.31 -6.84 0.43
C CYS A 10 -7.88 -5.36 0.33
N VAL A 11 -7.26 -4.94 -0.78
CA VAL A 11 -6.78 -3.57 -1.01
C VAL A 11 -7.64 -2.90 -2.08
N GLU A 12 -8.38 -1.87 -1.67
CA GLU A 12 -9.16 -1.02 -2.57
C GLU A 12 -8.31 0.18 -3.04
N VAL A 13 -7.93 0.18 -4.32
CA VAL A 13 -7.17 1.28 -4.96
C VAL A 13 -7.99 2.57 -4.93
N GLY A 14 -7.35 3.69 -4.56
CA GLY A 14 -7.99 5.01 -4.45
C GLY A 14 -8.68 5.26 -3.10
N LYS A 15 -8.82 4.24 -2.25
CA LYS A 15 -9.39 4.36 -0.90
C LYS A 15 -8.38 4.01 0.18
N HIS A 16 -7.68 2.87 0.03
CA HIS A 16 -6.71 2.41 1.01
C HIS A 16 -5.33 2.97 0.71
N GLY A 17 -4.68 3.52 1.73
CA GLY A 17 -3.24 3.68 1.82
C GLY A 17 -2.62 2.43 2.43
N LEU A 18 -1.34 2.18 2.14
CA LEU A 18 -0.62 0.99 2.60
C LEU A 18 0.56 1.37 3.49
N ILE A 19 0.77 0.56 4.51
CA ILE A 19 1.98 0.52 5.33
C ILE A 19 2.53 -0.90 5.26
N VAL A 20 3.76 -1.04 4.79
CA VAL A 20 4.50 -2.30 4.78
C VAL A 20 5.66 -2.18 5.75
N SER A 21 5.83 -3.17 6.63
CA SER A 21 6.97 -3.23 7.55
C SER A 21 7.45 -4.66 7.73
N GLY A 22 8.77 -4.85 7.70
CA GLY A 22 9.43 -6.15 7.81
C GLY A 22 10.95 -5.98 7.85
N CYS A 23 11.67 -6.95 8.40
CA CYS A 23 13.14 -6.92 8.48
C CYS A 23 13.76 -5.64 9.07
N GLY A 24 13.05 -4.96 9.98
CA GLY A 24 13.52 -3.72 10.61
C GLY A 24 13.36 -2.45 9.77
N THR A 25 12.76 -2.54 8.58
CA THR A 25 12.45 -1.39 7.72
C THR A 25 10.95 -1.25 7.49
N GLY A 26 10.53 -0.09 6.98
CA GLY A 26 9.12 0.18 6.72
C GLY A 26 8.90 1.28 5.69
N GLY A 27 7.77 1.21 5.01
CA GLY A 27 7.38 2.13 3.95
C GLY A 27 5.87 2.34 3.95
N LEU A 28 5.46 3.53 3.53
CA LEU A 28 4.06 3.91 3.39
C LEU A 28 3.84 4.57 2.03
N LEU A 29 2.68 4.32 1.44
CA LEU A 29 2.16 5.05 0.28
C LEU A 29 0.70 5.47 0.53
N LEU A 30 0.38 6.70 0.12
CA LEU A 30 -0.94 7.32 0.32
C LEU A 30 -1.99 6.75 -0.64
N PRO A 31 -3.30 6.84 -0.30
CA PRO A 31 -4.39 6.31 -1.13
C PRO A 31 -4.44 6.83 -2.58
N GLN A 32 -3.98 8.08 -2.81
CA GLN A 32 -4.01 8.73 -4.12
C GLN A 32 -2.89 8.29 -5.07
N VAL A 33 -1.78 7.77 -4.52
CA VAL A 33 -0.61 7.36 -5.33
C VAL A 33 -0.97 6.26 -6.34
N PRO A 34 -1.60 5.13 -5.96
CA PRO A 34 -1.91 4.09 -6.94
C PRO A 34 -2.86 4.56 -8.04
N THR A 35 -3.76 5.51 -7.75
CA THR A 35 -4.64 6.10 -8.76
C THR A 35 -3.91 7.04 -9.72
N GLU A 36 -2.97 7.85 -9.24
CA GLU A 36 -2.17 8.77 -10.08
C GLU A 36 -1.24 8.02 -11.05
N TYR A 37 -0.71 6.87 -10.62
CA TYR A 37 0.23 6.06 -11.41
C TYR A 37 -0.46 4.91 -12.17
N GLY A 38 -1.76 4.73 -12.02
CA GLY A 38 -2.53 3.68 -12.70
C GLY A 38 -2.19 2.26 -12.24
N TRP A 39 -1.81 2.08 -10.97
CA TRP A 39 -1.43 0.78 -10.41
C TRP A 39 -2.63 -0.05 -9.99
N THR A 40 -2.54 -1.36 -10.24
CA THR A 40 -3.39 -2.38 -9.63
C THR A 40 -3.07 -2.57 -8.14
N SER A 41 -3.94 -3.25 -7.38
CA SER A 41 -3.69 -3.54 -5.97
C SER A 41 -2.42 -4.36 -5.73
N SER A 42 -2.10 -5.29 -6.64
CA SER A 42 -0.84 -6.06 -6.62
C SER A 42 0.39 -5.19 -6.85
N GLU A 43 0.35 -4.31 -7.85
CA GLU A 43 1.44 -3.37 -8.13
C GLU A 43 1.62 -2.37 -6.98
N PHE A 44 0.52 -1.92 -6.38
CA PHE A 44 0.56 -1.03 -5.24
C PHE A 44 1.23 -1.68 -4.01
N LEU A 45 0.94 -2.95 -3.74
CA LEU A 45 1.61 -3.74 -2.71
C LEU A 45 3.11 -3.92 -3.02
N ASP A 46 3.47 -4.20 -4.28
CA ASP A 46 4.87 -4.34 -4.71
C ASP A 46 5.64 -3.02 -4.57
N GLN A 47 5.06 -1.90 -4.98
CA GLN A 47 5.68 -0.59 -4.84
C GLN A 47 5.80 -0.16 -3.38
N THR A 48 4.85 -0.55 -2.52
CA THR A 48 4.96 -0.28 -1.09
C THR A 48 6.06 -1.13 -0.43
N CYS A 49 6.27 -2.37 -0.89
CA CYS A 49 7.44 -3.18 -0.51
C CYS A 49 8.76 -2.49 -0.91
N VAL A 50 8.86 -2.02 -2.15
CA VAL A 50 10.05 -1.30 -2.63
C VAL A 50 10.29 -0.04 -1.80
N LYS A 51 9.22 0.71 -1.50
CA LYS A 51 9.28 1.91 -0.63
C LYS A 51 9.75 1.58 0.78
N ALA A 52 9.42 0.38 1.29
CA ALA A 52 9.90 -0.14 2.57
C ALA A 52 11.35 -0.65 2.54
N GLY A 53 12.03 -0.57 1.39
CA GLY A 53 13.39 -1.12 1.22
C GLY A 53 13.41 -2.65 1.10
N LEU A 54 12.27 -3.28 0.83
CA LEU A 54 12.12 -4.72 0.66
C LEU A 54 11.96 -5.08 -0.82
N SER A 55 12.18 -6.35 -1.18
CA SER A 55 11.96 -6.79 -2.56
C SER A 55 10.48 -6.73 -2.95
N PRO A 56 10.15 -6.47 -4.22
CA PRO A 56 8.79 -6.67 -4.72
C PRO A 56 8.24 -8.06 -4.33
N GLY A 57 6.96 -8.17 -4.04
CA GLY A 57 6.32 -9.40 -3.57
C GLY A 57 6.56 -9.73 -2.09
N CYS A 58 7.26 -8.89 -1.32
CA CYS A 58 7.51 -9.13 0.12
C CYS A 58 6.22 -9.33 0.92
N TRP A 59 5.12 -8.70 0.49
CA TRP A 59 3.79 -8.82 1.07
C TRP A 59 3.22 -10.24 1.00
N ARG A 60 3.82 -11.19 0.27
CA ARG A 60 3.40 -12.60 0.29
C ARG A 60 3.98 -13.40 1.45
N ARG A 61 4.89 -12.80 2.23
CA ARG A 61 5.55 -13.45 3.36
C ARG A 61 4.79 -13.16 4.66
N ASP A 62 4.74 -14.15 5.54
CA ASP A 62 4.10 -14.02 6.86
C ASP A 62 4.87 -13.12 7.83
N ASP A 63 6.19 -12.96 7.63
CA ASP A 63 7.06 -12.08 8.42
C ASP A 63 6.99 -10.60 8.00
N VAL A 64 6.18 -10.28 6.99
CA VAL A 64 5.91 -8.92 6.52
C VAL A 64 4.51 -8.51 6.92
N ALA A 65 4.43 -7.47 7.75
CA ALA A 65 3.18 -6.86 8.14
C ALA A 65 2.72 -5.86 7.07
N VAL A 66 1.47 -6.00 6.65
CA VAL A 66 0.78 -5.09 5.73
C VAL A 66 -0.43 -4.54 6.46
N LYS A 67 -0.51 -3.21 6.59
CA LYS A 67 -1.64 -2.51 7.19
C LYS A 67 -2.24 -1.55 6.17
N THR A 68 -3.56 -1.40 6.21
CA THR A 68 -4.29 -0.41 5.43
C THR A 68 -4.69 0.76 6.33
N PHE A 69 -4.79 1.94 5.76
CA PHE A 69 -5.41 3.11 6.39
C PHE A 69 -6.21 3.88 5.35
N GLU A 70 -7.10 4.75 5.79
CA GLU A 70 -7.88 5.63 4.92
C GLU A 70 -7.54 7.08 5.25
N GLY A 71 -7.75 7.97 4.27
CA GLY A 71 -7.51 9.40 4.41
C GLY A 71 -8.61 10.20 3.73
N GLN A 72 -8.87 11.40 4.27
CA GLN A 72 -9.76 12.39 3.65
C GLN A 72 -8.91 13.56 3.18
N ILE A 73 -9.10 13.96 1.93
CA ILE A 73 -8.37 15.07 1.31
C ILE A 73 -9.29 16.28 1.30
N PHE A 74 -8.78 17.41 1.80
CA PHE A 74 -9.46 18.71 1.75
C PHE A 74 -8.60 19.65 0.90
N GLU A 75 -9.22 20.34 -0.05
CA GLU A 75 -8.55 21.27 -0.95
C GLU A 75 -9.17 22.66 -0.84
N GLU A 76 -8.36 23.71 -0.92
CA GLU A 76 -8.85 25.09 -0.94
C GLU A 76 -9.47 25.41 -2.30
N LYS A 77 -10.65 26.03 -2.29
CA LYS A 77 -11.24 26.56 -3.53
C LYS A 77 -10.49 27.83 -3.92
N ALA A 78 -9.95 27.85 -5.13
CA ALA A 78 -9.47 29.08 -5.73
C ALA A 78 -10.63 30.10 -5.82
N VAL A 79 -10.36 31.32 -5.36
CA VAL A 79 -11.29 32.47 -5.38
C VAL A 79 -11.22 33.16 -6.73
#